data_AF-A0A0Q8FNN8-F1
#
_entry.id   AF-A0A0Q8FNN8-F1
#
_cell.length_a   1.000
_cell.length_b   1.000
_cell.length_c   1.000
_cell.angle_alpha   90.00
_cell.angle_beta   90.00
_cell.angle_gamma   90.00
#
_symmetry.space_group_name_H-M   'P 1'
#
loop_
_entity.id
_entity.type
_entity.pdbx_description
1 polymer ?
#
loop_
_entity_poly.entity_id
_entity_poly.type
_entity_poly.pdbx_seq_one_letter_code
_entity_poly.pdbx_strand_id
1 'polypeptide(L)'
;MKVKTPSTTKPLSARALDHAVRVASVIVAGQSCRMKNLLRSTVATAVAVAFVGVATSALAAPDALSCSARWGEPGKPLVTSAETARSIFLAVEKDFFPQADRDSYPAVEAKDEGQRWTVFRWRPPMTLPGGGIEVTHGGGQLELKIAKCDAAISDVHLSR
;
A
#
# COMPACT_ATOMS: atom_id res chain seq x y z
N MET A 1 37.76 -0.05 40.95
CA MET A 1 36.64 -0.92 40.56
C MET A 1 36.89 -1.37 39.11
N LYS A 2 37.08 -2.67 38.87
CA LYS A 2 37.45 -3.24 37.56
C LYS A 2 36.16 -3.56 36.79
N VAL A 3 35.83 -2.77 35.78
CA VAL A 3 34.67 -3.01 34.91
C VAL A 3 35.09 -3.95 33.79
N LYS A 4 34.47 -5.13 33.73
CA LYS A 4 34.73 -6.20 32.77
C LYS A 4 33.73 -6.06 31.62
N THR A 5 34.20 -5.66 30.45
CA THR A 5 33.43 -5.65 29.19
C THR A 5 33.44 -7.04 28.55
N PRO A 6 32.29 -7.63 28.19
CA PRO A 6 32.24 -8.76 27.27
C PRO A 6 32.09 -8.28 25.83
N SER A 7 33.16 -8.47 25.06
CA SER A 7 33.15 -8.62 23.60
C SER A 7 32.69 -10.04 23.26
N THR A 8 31.80 -10.22 22.28
CA THR A 8 31.92 -11.20 21.18
C THR A 8 30.73 -11.04 20.23
N THR A 9 30.98 -10.32 19.15
CA THR A 9 30.12 -10.21 17.97
C THR A 9 30.17 -11.53 17.21
N LYS A 10 29.02 -12.18 17.01
CA LYS A 10 28.89 -13.39 16.17
C LYS A 10 28.59 -12.95 14.73
N PRO A 11 29.45 -13.25 13.74
CA PRO A 11 29.14 -12.94 12.34
C PRO A 11 28.06 -13.92 11.84
N LEU A 12 26.93 -13.36 11.38
CA LEU A 12 25.90 -14.11 10.68
C LEU A 12 26.43 -14.50 9.29
N SER A 13 26.46 -15.82 9.09
CA SER A 13 26.90 -16.51 7.89
C SER A 13 26.13 -16.05 6.64
N ALA A 14 26.83 -15.38 5.74
CA ALA A 14 26.42 -15.17 4.35
C ALA A 14 26.57 -16.49 3.57
N ARG A 15 25.55 -17.35 3.64
CA ARG A 15 25.40 -18.53 2.76
C ARG A 15 23.92 -18.78 2.47
N ALA A 16 23.44 -18.16 1.40
CA ALA A 16 22.31 -18.65 0.59
C ALA A 16 22.30 -17.86 -0.74
N LEU A 17 23.37 -18.09 -1.53
CA LEU A 17 23.32 -17.89 -2.97
C LEU A 17 22.69 -19.14 -3.61
N ASP A 18 22.15 -18.95 -4.81
CA ASP A 18 21.72 -19.96 -5.78
C ASP A 18 20.36 -20.62 -5.56
N HIS A 19 19.32 -19.96 -6.09
CA HIS A 19 18.40 -20.62 -7.02
C HIS A 19 17.85 -19.58 -8.01
N ALA A 20 18.67 -19.24 -8.99
CA ALA A 20 18.17 -18.88 -10.30
C ALA A 20 17.72 -20.18 -10.99
N VAL A 21 16.57 -20.15 -11.67
CA VAL A 21 16.28 -20.82 -12.95
C VAL A 21 14.76 -20.76 -13.16
N ARG A 22 14.37 -20.03 -14.22
CA ARG A 22 13.32 -20.27 -15.23
C ARG A 22 12.01 -20.89 -14.69
N VAL A 23 10.84 -20.37 -15.08
CA VAL A 23 10.09 -20.95 -16.22
C VAL A 23 8.84 -20.11 -16.53
N ALA A 24 8.67 -19.88 -17.84
CA ALA A 24 7.44 -19.66 -18.61
C ALA A 24 6.54 -18.43 -18.35
N SER A 25 6.71 -17.45 -19.23
CA SER A 25 5.59 -16.73 -19.85
C SER A 25 4.61 -17.73 -20.46
N VAL A 26 3.38 -17.81 -19.92
CA VAL A 26 2.26 -18.46 -20.61
C VAL A 26 1.39 -17.38 -21.20
N ILE A 27 1.53 -17.25 -22.52
CA ILE A 27 0.63 -16.54 -23.42
C ILE A 27 -0.69 -17.33 -23.44
N VAL A 28 -1.75 -16.79 -22.84
CA VAL A 28 -3.12 -17.27 -23.14
C VAL A 28 -3.69 -16.37 -24.23
N ALA A 29 -3.40 -16.78 -25.46
CA ALA A 29 -4.19 -16.40 -26.62
C ALA A 29 -5.37 -17.36 -26.75
N GLY A 30 -6.55 -16.81 -27.06
CA GLY A 30 -7.54 -17.52 -27.87
C GLY A 30 -8.84 -17.92 -27.16
N GLN A 31 -9.92 -17.26 -27.57
CA GLN A 31 -11.23 -17.80 -28.00
C GLN A 31 -12.19 -16.58 -27.99
N SER A 32 -12.52 -15.88 -29.07
CA SER A 32 -12.94 -16.30 -30.42
C SER A 32 -14.08 -17.32 -30.44
N CYS A 33 -15.19 -16.97 -29.78
CA CYS A 33 -16.49 -17.48 -30.18
C CYS A 33 -17.17 -16.50 -31.14
N ARG A 34 -16.95 -16.78 -32.44
CA ARG A 34 -17.86 -16.39 -33.51
C ARG A 34 -19.28 -16.85 -33.15
N MET A 35 -20.23 -15.93 -33.09
CA MET A 35 -21.61 -16.27 -33.41
C MET A 35 -22.06 -15.35 -34.55
N LYS A 36 -21.96 -15.91 -35.75
CA LYS A 36 -22.54 -15.38 -36.98
C LYS A 36 -23.98 -15.89 -37.07
N ASN A 37 -24.80 -15.11 -37.77
CA ASN A 37 -26.14 -15.40 -38.33
C ASN A 37 -27.30 -14.84 -37.49
N LEU A 38 -28.29 -14.12 -38.04
CA LEU A 38 -28.69 -13.89 -39.43
C LEU A 38 -29.68 -12.70 -39.48
N LEU A 39 -29.51 -11.84 -40.51
CA LEU A 39 -30.53 -11.07 -41.25
C LEU A 39 -31.54 -10.14 -40.52
N ARG A 40 -31.53 -8.85 -40.89
CA ARG A 40 -32.58 -8.24 -41.75
C ARG A 40 -32.26 -6.80 -42.18
N SER A 41 -32.43 -6.60 -43.49
CA SER A 41 -32.76 -5.40 -44.28
C SER A 41 -32.37 -3.97 -43.85
N THR A 42 -31.61 -3.38 -44.76
CA THR A 42 -31.40 -1.98 -45.13
C THR A 42 -32.58 -1.02 -44.96
N VAL A 43 -32.34 0.12 -44.30
CA VAL A 43 -32.84 1.45 -44.70
C VAL A 43 -31.69 2.44 -44.53
N ALA A 44 -31.37 3.14 -45.62
CA ALA A 44 -30.39 4.21 -45.67
C ALA A 44 -30.98 5.49 -45.05
N THR A 45 -30.27 6.10 -44.10
CA THR A 45 -30.54 7.49 -43.69
C THR A 45 -29.24 8.23 -43.34
N ALA A 46 -29.21 9.47 -43.81
CA ALA A 46 -28.11 10.41 -43.91
C ALA A 46 -27.59 10.96 -42.57
N VAL A 47 -26.29 11.30 -42.60
CA VAL A 47 -25.61 12.46 -41.99
C VAL A 47 -25.95 12.81 -40.53
N ALA A 48 -24.97 12.52 -39.66
CA ALA A 48 -24.58 13.44 -38.58
C ALA A 48 -23.08 13.24 -38.32
N VAL A 49 -22.28 14.23 -38.71
CA VAL A 49 -20.87 14.33 -38.30
C VAL A 49 -20.89 14.63 -36.80
N ALA A 50 -20.88 13.59 -35.99
CA ALA A 50 -20.69 13.70 -34.56
C ALA A 50 -19.24 14.17 -34.34
N PHE A 51 -19.09 15.42 -33.91
CA PHE A 51 -17.87 15.88 -33.26
C PHE A 51 -17.57 14.91 -32.12
N VAL A 52 -16.64 13.98 -32.36
CA VAL A 52 -16.01 13.21 -31.30
C VAL A 52 -15.12 14.19 -30.57
N GLY A 53 -15.73 14.96 -29.67
CA GLY A 53 -15.03 15.74 -28.67
C GLY A 53 -14.23 14.74 -27.85
N VAL A 54 -12.95 14.60 -28.19
CA VAL A 54 -11.98 13.87 -27.39
C VAL A 54 -11.92 14.64 -26.08
N ALA A 55 -12.64 14.17 -25.08
CA ALA A 55 -12.50 14.66 -23.72
C ALA A 55 -11.08 14.30 -23.29
N THR A 56 -10.15 15.24 -23.47
CA THR A 56 -8.83 15.18 -22.88
C THR A 56 -9.03 15.29 -21.39
N SER A 57 -9.22 14.15 -20.73
CA SER A 57 -9.17 14.06 -19.28
C SER A 57 -7.76 14.52 -18.88
N ALA A 58 -7.65 15.79 -18.51
CA ALA A 58 -6.48 16.29 -17.82
C ALA A 58 -6.40 15.50 -16.50
N LEU A 59 -5.64 14.41 -16.53
CA LEU A 59 -5.15 13.76 -15.32
C LEU A 59 -4.36 14.84 -14.60
N ALA A 60 -4.99 15.46 -13.60
CA ALA A 60 -4.30 16.33 -12.66
C ALA A 60 -3.08 15.53 -12.19
N ALA A 61 -1.88 16.05 -12.50
CA ALA A 61 -0.67 15.46 -11.97
C ALA A 61 -0.84 15.41 -10.46
N PRO A 62 -0.51 14.27 -9.80
CA PRO A 62 -0.59 14.19 -8.35
C PRO A 62 0.17 15.39 -7.78
N ASP A 63 -0.50 16.19 -6.95
CA ASP A 63 0.08 17.38 -6.34
C ASP A 63 1.46 17.01 -5.80
N ALA A 64 2.49 17.58 -6.41
CA ALA A 64 3.86 17.29 -6.03
C ALA A 64 4.07 17.82 -4.61
N LEU A 65 4.06 16.91 -3.63
CA LEU A 65 4.29 17.25 -2.23
C LEU A 65 5.59 18.04 -2.10
N SER A 66 5.49 19.31 -1.69
CA SER A 66 6.64 20.20 -1.53
C SER A 66 6.92 20.44 -0.06
N CYS A 67 8.07 19.96 0.41
CA CYS A 67 8.49 20.09 1.81
C CYS A 67 9.45 21.27 1.97
N SER A 68 8.91 22.50 2.02
CA SER A 68 9.71 23.74 2.04
C SER A 68 10.56 23.92 3.30
N ALA A 69 10.17 23.34 4.43
CA ALA A 69 10.77 23.62 5.74
C ALA A 69 11.86 22.64 6.20
N ARG A 70 12.35 21.74 5.34
CA ARG A 70 13.31 20.69 5.76
C ARG A 70 14.75 21.18 5.73
N TRP A 71 15.45 21.06 6.86
CA TRP A 71 16.90 21.28 6.96
C TRP A 71 17.69 20.22 6.18
N GLY A 72 18.68 20.63 5.38
CA GLY A 72 19.61 19.75 4.66
C GLY A 72 19.16 19.25 3.28
N GLU A 73 17.87 19.01 3.06
CA GLU A 73 17.31 18.66 1.74
C GLU A 73 15.91 19.29 1.56
N PRO A 74 15.85 20.60 1.24
CA PRO A 74 14.58 21.28 1.02
C PRO A 74 13.82 20.66 -0.16
N GLY A 75 12.50 20.61 -0.04
CA GLY A 75 11.59 20.11 -1.06
C GLY A 75 11.35 18.60 -1.04
N LYS A 76 12.19 17.80 -0.37
CA LYS A 76 12.03 16.34 -0.33
C LYS A 76 11.29 15.85 0.91
N PRO A 77 10.33 14.91 0.78
CA PRO A 77 9.73 14.25 1.93
C PRO A 77 10.74 13.42 2.71
N LEU A 78 10.59 13.39 4.03
CA LEU A 78 11.34 12.53 4.95
C LEU A 78 10.81 11.09 4.93
N VAL A 79 9.48 10.92 4.89
CA VAL A 79 8.81 9.60 4.88
C VAL A 79 8.27 9.35 3.48
N THR A 80 9.12 8.83 2.61
CA THR A 80 8.81 8.65 1.18
C THR A 80 8.05 7.37 0.86
N SER A 81 8.06 6.38 1.76
CA SER A 81 7.50 5.05 1.50
C SER A 81 6.58 4.55 2.62
N ALA A 82 5.66 3.66 2.25
CA ALA A 82 4.77 3.00 3.18
C ALA A 82 5.54 2.15 4.21
N GLU A 83 6.65 1.51 3.82
CA GLU A 83 7.49 0.71 4.71
C GLU A 83 8.12 1.56 5.82
N THR A 84 8.57 2.76 5.47
CA THR A 84 9.13 3.71 6.44
C THR A 84 8.05 4.17 7.42
N ALA A 85 6.85 4.50 6.92
CA ALA A 85 5.71 4.87 7.76
C ALA A 85 5.29 3.74 8.73
N ARG A 86 5.23 2.49 8.25
CA ARG A 86 4.98 1.32 9.11
C ARG A 86 6.06 1.12 10.17
N SER A 87 7.32 1.37 9.83
CA SER A 87 8.43 1.24 10.78
C SER A 87 8.33 2.26 11.91
N ILE A 88 7.98 3.52 11.58
CA ILE A 88 7.72 4.57 12.57
C ILE A 88 6.52 4.17 13.45
N PHE A 89 5.42 3.72 12.85
CA PHE A 89 4.25 3.25 13.57
C PHE A 89 4.59 2.14 14.58
N LEU A 90 5.34 1.12 14.16
CA LEU A 90 5.72 0.01 15.04
C LEU A 90 6.61 0.47 16.21
N ALA A 91 7.49 1.44 15.98
CA ALA A 91 8.28 2.04 17.05
C ALA A 91 7.41 2.78 18.07
N VAL A 92 6.44 3.58 17.58
CA VAL A 92 5.48 4.31 18.42
C VAL A 92 4.58 3.34 19.17
N GLU A 93 4.02 2.33 18.51
CA GLU A 93 3.17 1.31 19.14
C GLU A 93 3.90 0.59 20.27
N LYS A 94 5.16 0.20 20.06
CA LYS A 94 5.95 -0.51 21.07
C LYS A 94 6.13 0.32 22.35
N ASP A 95 6.28 1.63 22.21
CA ASP A 95 6.49 2.56 23.33
C ASP A 95 5.16 3.01 23.97
N PHE A 96 4.22 3.48 23.15
CA PHE A 96 2.95 4.07 23.58
C PHE A 96 1.88 3.04 23.93
N PHE A 97 1.86 1.89 23.24
CA PHE A 97 0.84 0.85 23.40
C PHE A 97 1.47 -0.57 23.45
N PRO A 98 2.31 -0.87 24.47
CA PRO A 98 3.06 -2.11 24.52
C PRO A 98 2.17 -3.37 24.56
N GLN A 99 0.98 -3.24 25.17
CA GLN A 99 -0.07 -4.26 25.27
C GLN A 99 -0.93 -4.44 23.99
N ALA A 100 -0.47 -3.96 22.83
CA ALA A 100 -1.15 -4.20 21.57
C ALA A 100 -1.40 -5.71 21.35
N ASP A 101 -2.64 -6.06 20.98
CA ASP A 101 -3.06 -7.41 20.61
C ASP A 101 -2.63 -7.68 19.17
N ARG A 102 -1.41 -8.19 19.05
CA ARG A 102 -0.77 -8.51 17.76
C ARG A 102 -1.24 -9.85 17.20
N ASP A 103 -1.90 -10.68 18.00
CA ASP A 103 -2.41 -11.98 17.59
C ASP A 103 -3.74 -11.82 16.87
N SER A 104 -4.65 -11.01 17.44
CA SER A 104 -5.93 -10.66 16.82
C SER A 104 -5.80 -9.72 15.64
N TYR A 105 -4.84 -8.80 15.66
CA TYR A 105 -4.65 -7.78 14.63
C TYR A 105 -3.22 -7.83 14.08
N PRO A 106 -2.86 -8.87 13.32
CA PRO A 106 -1.47 -9.10 12.91
C PRO A 106 -1.00 -8.10 11.83
N ALA A 107 -1.92 -7.50 11.08
CA ALA A 107 -1.57 -6.68 9.92
C ALA A 107 -1.41 -5.20 10.30
N VAL A 108 -0.43 -4.54 9.67
CA VAL A 108 -0.26 -3.08 9.73
C VAL A 108 -0.34 -2.55 8.30
N GLU A 109 -1.24 -1.61 8.08
CA GLU A 109 -1.44 -0.96 6.79
C GLU A 109 -1.02 0.50 6.86
N ALA A 110 -0.47 1.02 5.77
CA ALA A 110 -0.16 2.44 5.61
C ALA A 110 -0.82 2.92 4.32
N LYS A 111 -1.72 3.90 4.45
CA LYS A 111 -2.46 4.52 3.36
C LYS A 111 -1.87 5.88 3.05
N ASP A 112 -1.68 6.15 1.77
CA ASP A 112 -1.21 7.44 1.29
C ASP A 112 -2.38 8.43 1.20
N GLU A 113 -2.32 9.52 1.97
CA GLU A 113 -3.29 10.64 1.91
C GLU A 113 -2.68 11.91 1.27
N GLY A 114 -1.69 11.75 0.40
CA GLY A 114 -0.98 12.87 -0.22
C GLY A 114 0.11 13.43 0.70
N GLN A 115 -0.28 14.27 1.66
CA GLN A 115 0.67 14.97 2.55
C GLN A 115 1.12 14.15 3.77
N ARG A 116 0.41 13.06 4.06
CA ARG A 116 0.62 12.21 5.24
C ARG A 116 0.35 10.75 4.91
N TRP A 117 0.87 9.88 5.77
CA TRP A 117 0.51 8.48 5.85
C TRP A 117 -0.49 8.28 6.98
N THR A 118 -1.61 7.62 6.71
CA THR A 118 -2.47 7.08 7.76
C THR A 118 -2.05 5.64 8.00
N VAL A 119 -1.57 5.34 9.20
CA VAL A 119 -1.03 4.02 9.55
C VAL A 119 -1.83 3.44 10.70
N PHE A 120 -2.30 2.21 10.53
CA PHE A 120 -3.15 1.55 11.51
C PHE A 120 -2.92 0.04 11.52
N ARG A 121 -3.19 -0.56 12.68
CA ARG A 121 -3.22 -2.00 12.87
C ARG A 121 -4.63 -2.54 12.65
N TRP A 122 -4.75 -3.65 11.92
CA TRP A 122 -6.04 -4.23 11.55
C TRP A 122 -6.00 -5.76 11.41
N ARG A 123 -7.18 -6.36 11.27
CA ARG A 123 -7.38 -7.80 11.09
C ARG A 123 -7.80 -8.09 9.65
N PRO A 124 -7.01 -8.87 8.89
CA PRO A 124 -7.36 -9.24 7.51
C PRO A 124 -8.61 -10.13 7.47
N PRO A 125 -9.38 -10.11 6.36
CA PRO A 125 -10.52 -11.02 6.21
C PRO A 125 -10.04 -12.47 6.26
N MET A 126 -10.83 -13.33 6.89
CA MET A 126 -10.51 -14.76 7.02
C MET A 126 -11.43 -15.59 6.13
N THR A 127 -10.85 -16.59 5.46
CA THR A 127 -11.61 -17.59 4.70
C THR A 127 -12.13 -18.65 5.65
N LEU A 128 -13.45 -18.80 5.71
CA LEU A 128 -14.13 -19.81 6.51
C LEU A 128 -14.04 -21.20 5.84
N PRO A 129 -14.16 -22.30 6.61
CA PRO A 129 -14.14 -23.67 6.06
C PRO A 129 -15.18 -23.96 4.95
N GLY A 130 -16.26 -23.16 4.88
CA GLY A 130 -17.29 -23.25 3.83
C GLY A 130 -17.04 -22.35 2.60
N GLY A 131 -15.86 -21.72 2.48
CA GLY A 131 -15.54 -20.82 1.37
C GLY A 131 -16.12 -19.41 1.49
N GLY A 132 -16.84 -19.11 2.59
CA GLY A 132 -17.26 -17.75 2.92
C GLY A 132 -16.07 -16.87 3.35
N ILE A 133 -16.18 -15.57 3.15
CA ILE A 133 -15.22 -14.59 3.67
C ILE A 133 -15.85 -13.91 4.88
N GLU A 134 -15.21 -14.06 6.04
CA GLU A 134 -15.55 -13.25 7.21
C GLU A 134 -14.82 -11.92 7.09
N VAL A 135 -15.57 -10.86 6.78
CA VAL A 135 -15.02 -9.51 6.75
C VAL A 135 -15.17 -8.89 8.14
N THR A 136 -14.09 -8.90 8.90
CA THR A 136 -14.00 -8.09 10.12
C THR A 136 -13.76 -6.64 9.72
N HIS A 137 -14.84 -5.88 9.56
CA HIS A 137 -14.74 -4.43 9.37
C HIS A 137 -14.24 -3.80 10.68
N GLY A 138 -13.10 -3.11 10.63
CA GLY A 138 -12.58 -2.30 11.73
C GLY A 138 -11.14 -2.63 12.11
N GLY A 139 -10.21 -1.71 11.82
CA GLY A 139 -8.97 -1.62 12.58
C GLY A 139 -9.33 -1.22 14.00
N GLY A 140 -8.74 -1.87 15.01
CA GLY A 140 -9.28 -1.87 16.39
C GLY A 140 -8.23 -1.71 17.49
N GLN A 141 -7.12 -1.05 17.18
CA GLN A 141 -6.00 -0.95 18.13
C GLN A 141 -5.47 0.48 18.16
N LEU A 142 -4.57 0.81 17.23
CA LEU A 142 -3.90 2.10 17.17
C LEU A 142 -3.93 2.56 15.71
N GLU A 143 -4.35 3.80 15.51
CA GLU A 143 -4.24 4.55 14.27
C GLU A 143 -3.52 5.86 14.56
N LEU A 144 -2.64 6.27 13.66
CA LEU A 144 -1.97 7.57 13.69
C LEU A 144 -1.70 8.07 12.28
N LYS A 145 -1.50 9.38 12.16
CA LYS A 145 -1.09 10.03 10.92
C LYS A 145 0.32 10.54 11.02
N ILE A 146 1.13 10.26 10.00
CA ILE A 146 2.54 10.63 9.92
C ILE A 146 2.72 11.59 8.75
N ALA A 147 3.05 12.85 9.03
CA ALA A 147 3.36 13.81 7.99
C ALA A 147 4.58 13.39 7.18
N LYS A 148 4.50 13.46 5.85
CA LYS A 148 5.59 12.98 4.98
C LYS A 148 6.82 13.87 5.00
N CYS A 149 6.67 15.16 5.30
CA CYS A 149 7.77 16.12 5.21
C CYS A 149 8.75 16.07 6.39
N ASP A 150 8.24 15.93 7.61
CA ASP A 150 8.99 16.04 8.86
C ASP A 150 8.75 14.87 9.82
N ALA A 151 7.98 13.86 9.39
CA ALA A 151 7.56 12.73 10.21
C ALA A 151 6.76 13.13 11.47
N ALA A 152 6.15 14.32 11.49
CA ALA A 152 5.30 14.72 12.60
C ALA A 152 4.11 13.76 12.75
N ILE A 153 3.91 13.26 13.97
CA ILE A 153 2.82 12.35 14.31
C ILE A 153 1.63 13.18 14.78
N SER A 154 0.45 12.86 14.27
CA SER A 154 -0.82 13.53 14.58
C SER A 154 -1.98 12.54 14.57
N ASP A 155 -3.16 12.97 15.01
CA ASP A 155 -4.40 12.19 14.98
C ASP A 155 -4.27 10.78 15.59
N VAL A 156 -3.54 10.65 16.71
CA VAL A 156 -3.34 9.37 17.40
C VAL A 156 -4.62 8.97 18.12
N HIS A 157 -5.22 7.85 17.75
CA HIS A 157 -6.43 7.36 18.41
C HIS A 157 -6.46 5.83 18.47
N LEU A 158 -7.18 5.32 19.46
CA LEU A 158 -7.48 3.90 19.59
C LEU A 158 -8.88 3.67 19.02
N SER A 159 -8.95 3.06 17.84
CA SER A 159 -10.22 2.57 17.31
C SER A 159 -10.62 1.32 18.10
N ARG A 160 -11.88 1.23 18.51
CA ARG A 160 -12.44 0.05 19.20
C ARG A 160 -13.44 -0.65 18.29
#